data_AF-A0A2N1PW47-F1
#
_entry.id   AF-A0A2N1PW47-F1
#
_cell.length_a   1.000
_cell.length_b   1.000
_cell.length_c   1.000
_cell.angle_alpha   90.00
_cell.angle_beta   90.00
_cell.angle_gamma   90.00
#
_symmetry.space_group_name_H-M   'P 1'
#
loop_
_entity.id
_entity.type
_entity.pdbx_description
1 polymer ?
#
loop_
_entity_poly.entity_id
_entity_poly.type
_entity_poly.pdbx_seq_one_letter_code
_entity_poly.pdbx_strand_id
1 'polypeptide(L)'
;MDRMIQIRKDNPALMYGNYFEAYVNNTSNIQGYLRYFTYEGLEQAVLVLHNLSQDSYLVDIEYLDLLYGTLDIPAYGSLIVTVDPLRIEEYI
;
A
#
# COMPACT_ATOMS: atom_id res chain seq x y z
N MET A 1 6.88 -18.11 0.07
CA MET A 1 7.14 -17.32 -1.17
C MET A 1 5.85 -17.05 -1.95
N ASP A 2 4.84 -17.93 -1.87
CA ASP A 2 3.63 -17.83 -2.71
C ASP A 2 2.63 -16.72 -2.32
N ARG A 3 2.62 -16.26 -1.06
CA ARG A 3 1.63 -15.29 -0.58
C ARG A 3 1.71 -13.92 -1.26
N MET A 4 2.91 -13.38 -1.48
CA MET A 4 3.08 -12.08 -2.16
C MET A 4 2.71 -12.15 -3.64
N ILE A 5 3.01 -13.28 -4.29
CA ILE A 5 2.63 -13.53 -5.69
C ILE A 5 1.11 -13.57 -5.81
N GLN A 6 0.44 -14.25 -4.88
CA GLN A 6 -1.02 -14.34 -4.87
C GLN A 6 -1.67 -12.97 -4.64
N ILE A 7 -1.21 -12.21 -3.64
CA ILE A 7 -1.68 -10.84 -3.40
C ILE A 7 -1.53 -9.97 -4.65
N ARG A 8 -0.39 -10.04 -5.34
CA ARG A 8 -0.20 -9.28 -6.58
C ARG A 8 -1.18 -9.70 -7.68
N LYS A 9 -1.44 -10.99 -7.85
CA LYS A 9 -2.38 -11.51 -8.88
C LYS A 9 -3.83 -11.13 -8.60
N ASP A 10 -4.22 -11.11 -7.34
CA ASP A 10 -5.60 -10.84 -6.92
C ASP A 10 -5.93 -9.34 -6.87
N ASN A 11 -4.93 -8.47 -6.99
CA ASN A 11 -5.08 -7.02 -6.89
C ASN A 11 -4.63 -6.32 -8.18
N PRO A 12 -5.56 -5.95 -9.09
CA PRO A 12 -5.26 -5.28 -10.35
C PRO A 12 -4.35 -4.06 -10.23
N ALA A 13 -4.45 -3.26 -9.16
CA ALA A 13 -3.53 -2.13 -8.93
C ALA A 13 -2.07 -2.56 -8.82
N LEU A 14 -1.80 -3.71 -8.17
CA LEU A 14 -0.43 -4.24 -8.04
C LEU A 14 0.05 -4.95 -9.31
N MET A 15 -0.87 -5.49 -10.12
CA MET A 15 -0.54 -6.21 -11.36
C MET A 15 -0.38 -5.28 -12.56
N TYR A 16 -1.36 -4.39 -12.75
CA TYR A 16 -1.61 -3.58 -13.94
C TYR A 16 -1.77 -2.08 -13.65
N GLY A 17 -1.59 -1.63 -12.40
CA GLY A 17 -1.81 -0.24 -12.01
C GLY A 17 -1.09 0.74 -12.94
N ASN A 18 -1.89 1.61 -13.56
CA ASN A 18 -1.49 2.59 -14.57
C ASN A 18 -1.16 3.96 -13.96
N TYR A 19 -1.32 4.12 -12.65
CA TYR A 19 -0.85 5.26 -11.88
C TYR A 19 0.01 4.80 -10.70
N PHE A 20 1.06 5.57 -10.44
CA PHE A 20 2.08 5.30 -9.43
C PHE A 20 2.54 6.64 -8.85
N GLU A 21 2.48 6.78 -7.53
CA GLU A 21 3.03 7.94 -6.82
C GLU A 21 3.72 7.51 -5.53
N ALA A 22 4.64 8.36 -5.08
CA ALA A 22 5.26 8.20 -3.78
C ALA A 22 4.26 8.48 -2.66
N TYR A 23 4.41 7.80 -1.52
CA TYR A 23 3.61 8.12 -0.34
C TYR A 23 4.03 9.47 0.28
N VAL A 24 3.04 10.32 0.58
CA VAL A 24 3.27 11.70 1.05
C VAL A 24 4.11 11.80 2.33
N ASN A 25 3.98 10.83 3.24
CA ASN A 25 4.69 10.82 4.52
C ASN A 25 5.95 9.93 4.50
N ASN A 26 6.61 9.79 3.36
CA ASN A 26 7.89 9.10 3.26
C ASN A 26 8.97 9.79 4.11
N THR A 27 9.76 8.98 4.83
CA THR A 27 10.90 9.43 5.65
C THR A 27 12.08 8.47 5.50
N SER A 28 13.21 8.69 6.19
CA SER A 28 14.30 7.70 6.22
C SER A 28 13.89 6.35 6.82
N ASN A 29 12.83 6.31 7.64
CA ASN A 29 12.40 5.14 8.39
C ASN A 29 11.18 4.44 7.79
N ILE A 30 10.32 5.17 7.06
CA ILE A 30 9.16 4.61 6.35
C ILE A 30 9.23 5.01 4.88
N GLN A 31 9.10 4.03 4.00
CA GLN A 31 9.08 4.24 2.55
C GLN A 31 7.87 3.53 1.96
N GLY A 32 7.13 4.23 1.10
CA GLY A 32 5.90 3.73 0.54
C GLY A 32 5.53 4.40 -0.77
N TYR A 33 4.55 3.80 -1.42
CA TYR A 33 4.02 4.24 -2.69
C TYR A 33 2.57 3.77 -2.84
N LEU A 34 1.82 4.53 -3.64
CA LEU A 34 0.46 4.21 -4.04
C LEU A 34 0.46 3.66 -5.47
N ARG A 35 -0.25 2.54 -5.67
CA ARG A 35 -0.60 2.01 -6.99
C ARG A 35 -2.08 2.19 -7.20
N TYR A 36 -2.45 2.73 -8.34
CA TYR A 36 -3.85 2.89 -8.71
C TYR A 36 -4.13 2.31 -10.09
N PHE A 37 -5.32 1.72 -10.23
CA PHE A 37 -5.82 1.11 -11.44
C PHE A 37 -7.25 1.55 -11.69
N THR A 38 -7.52 2.00 -12.91
CA THR A 38 -8.87 2.24 -13.41
C THR A 38 -9.02 1.73 -14.83
N TYR A 39 -10.01 0.86 -15.06
CA TYR A 39 -10.34 0.32 -16.39
C TYR A 39 -11.74 -0.29 -16.40
N GLU A 40 -12.56 0.05 -17.41
CA GLU A 40 -13.92 -0.51 -17.62
C GLU A 40 -14.82 -0.52 -16.36
N GLY A 41 -14.73 0.52 -15.54
CA GLY A 41 -15.52 0.65 -14.31
C GLY A 41 -14.98 -0.12 -13.11
N LEU A 42 -13.86 -0.83 -13.26
CA LEU A 42 -13.08 -1.36 -12.14
C LEU A 42 -12.09 -0.31 -11.67
N GLU A 43 -12.11 -0.03 -10.37
CA GLU A 43 -11.26 0.95 -9.74
C GLU A 43 -10.64 0.35 -8.47
N GLN A 44 -9.30 0.45 -8.33
CA GLN A 44 -8.60 -0.05 -7.16
C GLN A 44 -7.38 0.82 -6.86
N ALA A 45 -7.25 1.28 -5.61
CA ALA A 45 -6.06 1.91 -5.06
C ALA A 45 -5.44 1.02 -3.98
N VAL A 46 -4.12 0.82 -4.04
CA VAL A 46 -3.35 0.04 -3.08
C VAL A 46 -2.18 0.87 -2.57
N LEU A 47 -2.11 1.05 -1.25
CA LEU A 47 -0.99 1.67 -0.57
C LEU A 47 -0.04 0.58 -0.05
N VAL A 48 1.25 0.73 -0.35
CA VAL A 48 2.32 -0.15 0.11
C VAL A 48 3.27 0.66 0.98
N LEU A 49 3.49 0.24 2.21
CA LEU A 49 4.43 0.86 3.14
C LEU A 49 5.47 -0.17 3.61
N HIS A 50 6.71 0.27 3.71
CA HIS A 50 7.87 -0.49 4.19
C HIS A 50 8.53 0.25 5.34
N ASN A 51 8.66 -0.43 6.48
CA ASN A 51 9.49 0.05 7.58
C ASN A 51 10.93 -0.33 7.29
N LEU A 52 11.83 0.66 7.25
CA LEU A 52 13.27 0.47 7.01
C LEU A 52 14.10 0.57 8.30
N SER A 53 13.45 0.73 9.44
CA SER A 53 14.08 0.86 10.74
C SER A 53 14.10 -0.46 11.54
N GLN A 54 14.84 -0.46 12.64
CA GLN A 54 14.93 -1.56 13.60
C GLN A 54 13.81 -1.56 14.64
N ASP A 55 13.05 -0.47 14.72
CA ASP A 55 11.93 -0.31 15.64
C ASP A 55 10.62 -0.55 14.89
N SER A 56 9.52 -0.83 15.60
CA SER A 56 8.20 -0.87 14.97
C SER A 56 7.73 0.55 14.65
N TYR A 57 6.86 0.67 13.64
CA TYR A 57 6.32 1.95 13.19
C TYR A 57 4.80 1.86 13.09
N LEU A 58 4.11 2.57 13.97
CA LEU A 58 2.65 2.66 13.95
C LEU A 58 2.21 3.68 12.90
N VAL A 59 1.39 3.21 11.96
CA VAL A 59 0.77 4.04 10.93
C VAL A 59 -0.70 4.24 11.27
N ASP A 60 -1.15 5.49 11.27
CA ASP A 60 -2.57 5.86 11.37
C ASP A 60 -3.09 6.20 9.97
N ILE A 61 -3.77 5.25 9.33
CA ILE A 61 -4.38 5.39 8.00
C ILE A 61 -5.75 4.73 7.98
N GLU A 62 -6.67 5.32 7.22
CA GLU A 62 -7.94 4.67 6.87
C GLU A 62 -7.71 3.71 5.71
N TYR A 63 -8.23 2.49 5.81
CA TYR A 63 -8.11 1.49 4.76
C TYR A 63 -9.41 0.71 4.60
N LEU A 64 -9.62 0.16 3.40
CA LEU A 64 -10.77 -0.70 3.10
C LEU A 64 -10.46 -2.15 3.47
N ASP A 65 -9.36 -2.71 2.95
CA ASP A 65 -8.93 -4.08 3.21
C ASP A 65 -7.44 -4.15 3.56
N LEU A 66 -7.12 -4.96 4.57
CA LEU A 66 -5.75 -5.31 4.93
C LEU A 66 -5.28 -6.52 4.11
N LEU A 67 -4.43 -6.29 3.11
CA LEU A 67 -3.92 -7.34 2.24
C LEU A 67 -2.73 -8.08 2.88
N TYR A 68 -1.87 -7.35 3.62
CA TYR A 68 -0.72 -7.91 4.31
C TYR A 68 -0.20 -7.01 5.44
N GLY A 69 0.34 -7.63 6.48
CA GLY A 69 0.99 -6.93 7.59
C GLY A 69 0.02 -6.49 8.68
N THR A 70 0.37 -5.39 9.35
CA THR A 70 -0.36 -4.77 10.47
C THR A 70 -0.09 -3.26 10.45
N LEU A 71 -0.98 -2.46 11.07
CA LEU A 71 -0.77 -1.01 11.21
C LEU A 71 0.44 -0.65 12.08
N ASP A 72 0.76 -1.49 13.08
CA ASP A 72 2.05 -1.47 13.77
C ASP A 72 3.03 -2.29 12.94
N ILE A 73 3.74 -1.64 12.02
CA ILE A 73 4.63 -2.30 11.07
C ILE A 73 5.91 -2.71 11.82
N PRO A 74 6.21 -4.02 11.96
CA PRO A 74 7.39 -4.45 12.69
C PRO A 74 8.67 -3.97 12.00
N ALA A 75 9.79 -4.05 12.70
CA ALA A 75 11.12 -3.76 12.17
C ALA A 75 11.34 -4.48 10.83
N TYR A 76 11.78 -3.73 9.81
CA TYR A 76 11.98 -4.24 8.44
C TYR A 76 10.72 -4.87 7.79
N GLY A 77 9.53 -4.59 8.35
CA GLY A 77 8.26 -5.13 7.93
C GLY A 77 7.60 -4.35 6.80
N SER A 78 6.41 -4.79 6.39
CA SER A 78 5.62 -4.11 5.37
C SER A 78 4.13 -4.20 5.64
N LEU A 79 3.41 -3.18 5.21
CA LEU A 79 1.96 -3.07 5.21
C LEU A 79 1.48 -2.91 3.78
N ILE A 80 0.45 -3.65 3.39
CA ILE A 80 -0.22 -3.52 2.10
C ILE A 80 -1.71 -3.45 2.38
N VAL A 81 -2.36 -2.37 1.92
CA VAL A 81 -3.79 -2.13 2.12
C VAL A 81 -4.43 -1.59 0.85
N THR A 82 -5.73 -1.85 0.68
CA THR A 82 -6.55 -1.08 -0.25
C THR A 82 -7.05 0.20 0.43
N VAL A 83 -7.10 1.30 -0.32
CA VAL A 83 -7.64 2.59 0.16
C VAL A 83 -8.76 3.04 -0.76
N ASP A 84 -9.60 3.97 -0.30
CA ASP A 84 -10.66 4.55 -1.11
C ASP A 84 -10.06 5.31 -2.30
N PRO A 85 -10.36 4.90 -3.55
CA PRO A 85 -9.90 5.60 -4.74
C PRO A 85 -10.28 7.08 -4.81
N LEU A 86 -11.38 7.48 -4.18
CA LEU A 86 -11.83 8.88 -4.14
C LEU A 86 -10.99 9.74 -3.20
N ARG A 87 -10.11 9.13 -2.41
CA ARG A 87 -9.29 9.77 -1.36
C ARG A 87 -7.79 9.53 -1.56
N ILE A 88 -7.35 9.16 -2.77
CA ILE A 88 -5.93 8.88 -3.05
C ILE A 88 -5.02 10.08 -2.78
N GLU A 89 -5.54 11.31 -2.96
CA GLU A 89 -4.83 12.58 -2.71
C GLU A 89 -4.42 12.77 -1.24
N GLU A 90 -5.00 12.03 -0.30
CA GLU A 90 -4.59 12.05 1.11
C GLU A 90 -3.27 11.30 1.35
N TYR A 91 -2.82 10.51 0.37
CA TYR A 91 -1.68 9.60 0.50
C TYR A 91 -0.51 9.93 -0.43
N ILE A 92 -0.61 10.93 -1.30
CA ILE A 92 0.42 11.27 -2.31
C ILE A 92 0.96 12.69 -2.15
#